data_AF-A0A257VFH1-F1
#
_entry.id   AF-A0A257VFH1-F1
#
_cell.length_a   1.000
_cell.length_b   1.000
_cell.length_c   1.000
_cell.angle_alpha   90.00
_cell.angle_beta   90.00
_cell.angle_gamma   90.00
#
_symmetry.space_group_name_H-M   'P 1'
#
loop_
_entity.id
_entity.type
_entity.pdbx_description
1 polymer ?
#
loop_
_entity_poly.entity_id
_entity_poly.type
_entity_poly.pdbx_seq_one_letter_code
_entity_poly.pdbx_strand_id
1 'polypeptide(L)'
;FAYLGAFSAAVPDNAAALLTGAPPKLFWFACGRQDFLLERNRGLDKLLTERNVKHVYRETEGPHTYSVWRQYLAEFVPLLFR
;
A
#
# COMPACT_ATOMS: atom_id res chain seq x y z
N PHE A 1 13.26 -4.50 8.78
CA PHE A 1 13.00 -4.67 7.34
C PHE A 1 12.90 -3.30 6.70
N ALA A 2 13.58 -3.06 5.58
CA ALA A 2 13.72 -1.69 5.04
C ALA A 2 12.69 -1.34 3.96
N TYR A 3 12.00 -2.30 3.35
CA TYR A 3 11.07 -2.05 2.24
C TYR A 3 9.79 -2.84 2.49
N LEU A 4 8.63 -2.22 2.28
CA LEU A 4 7.31 -2.81 2.41
C LEU A 4 6.49 -2.52 1.15
N GLY A 5 5.96 -3.59 0.55
CA GLY A 5 5.09 -3.56 -0.62
C GLY A 5 3.80 -4.31 -0.32
N ALA A 6 2.64 -3.67 -0.48
CA ALA A 6 1.34 -4.33 -0.26
C ALA A 6 0.40 -4.11 -1.46
N PHE A 7 -0.23 -5.18 -1.92
CA PHE A 7 -1.09 -5.19 -3.11
C PHE A 7 -2.50 -5.58 -2.69
N SER A 8 -3.49 -4.72 -2.94
CA SER A 8 -4.86 -4.88 -2.45
C SER A 8 -4.89 -5.21 -0.95
N ALA A 9 -4.30 -4.34 -0.13
CA ALA A 9 -4.05 -4.64 1.27
C ALA A 9 -5.36 -4.79 2.04
N ALA A 10 -5.54 -5.93 2.73
CA ALA A 10 -6.63 -6.15 3.67
C ALA A 10 -6.30 -5.47 5.02
N VAL A 11 -6.26 -4.14 5.00
CA VAL A 11 -5.87 -3.34 6.17
C VAL A 11 -6.86 -3.58 7.31
N PRO A 12 -6.39 -3.99 8.51
CA PRO A 12 -7.26 -4.17 9.66
C PRO A 12 -7.70 -2.80 10.21
N ASP A 13 -8.82 -2.77 10.93
CA ASP A 13 -9.41 -1.50 11.40
C ASP A 13 -8.50 -0.76 12.41
N ASN A 14 -7.58 -1.48 13.04
CA ASN A 14 -6.55 -0.92 13.93
C ASN A 14 -5.24 -0.59 13.19
N ALA A 15 -5.32 -0.03 11.98
CA ALA A 15 -4.16 0.33 11.14
C ALA A 15 -3.09 1.18 11.85
N ALA A 16 -3.48 1.97 12.86
CA ALA A 16 -2.55 2.76 13.68
C ALA A 16 -1.49 1.91 14.40
N ALA A 17 -1.79 0.64 14.72
CA ALA A 17 -0.82 -0.28 15.29
C ALA A 17 0.29 -0.66 14.30
N LEU A 18 0.06 -0.57 12.99
CA LEU A 18 1.10 -0.81 11.97
C LEU A 18 2.18 0.28 11.95
N LEU A 19 1.91 1.42 12.60
CA LEU A 19 2.85 2.55 12.71
C LEU A 19 3.75 2.45 13.94
N THR A 20 3.59 1.45 14.81
CA THR A 20 4.42 1.29 16.00
C THR A 20 5.73 0.59 15.63
N GLY A 21 6.71 1.37 15.17
CA GLY A 21 8.03 0.86 14.81
C GLY A 21 8.88 1.88 14.06
N ALA A 22 10.12 1.51 13.74
CA ALA A 22 10.94 2.30 12.84
C ALA A 22 10.30 2.30 11.44
N PRO A 23 10.08 3.47 10.81
CA PRO A 23 9.47 3.54 9.49
C PRO A 23 10.35 2.84 8.45
N PRO A 24 9.77 2.08 7.51
CA PRO A 24 10.54 1.48 6.43
C PRO A 24 11.16 2.59 5.54
N LYS A 25 12.28 2.28 4.88
CA LYS A 25 12.87 3.15 3.85
C LYS A 25 11.92 3.37 2.67
N LEU A 26 11.12 2.35 2.34
CA LEU A 26 10.06 2.43 1.34
C LEU A 26 8.80 1.78 1.89
N PHE A 27 7.73 2.57 1.97
CA PHE A 27 6.38 2.06 2.16
C PHE A 27 5.62 2.29 0.86
N TRP A 28 5.32 1.23 0.13
CA TRP A 28 4.56 1.29 -1.11
C TRP A 28 3.33 0.37 -1.02
N PHE A 29 2.18 0.86 -1.42
CA PHE A 29 0.99 0.02 -1.54
C PHE A 29 0.07 0.48 -2.66
N ALA A 30 -0.71 -0.44 -3.18
CA ALA A 30 -1.63 -0.17 -4.28
C ALA A 30 -2.92 -0.96 -4.19
N CYS A 31 -4.00 -0.41 -4.76
CA CYS A 31 -5.31 -1.04 -4.77
C CYS A 31 -6.08 -0.73 -6.07
N GLY A 32 -6.87 -1.70 -6.55
CA GLY A 32 -7.71 -1.52 -7.72
C GLY A 32 -8.97 -0.70 -7.40
N ARG A 33 -9.44 0.13 -8.34
CA ARG A 33 -10.65 0.94 -8.16
C ARG A 33 -11.94 0.11 -8.12
N GLN A 34 -11.92 -1.14 -8.62
CA GLN A 34 -13.03 -2.09 -8.49
C GLN A 34 -12.76 -3.16 -7.40
N ASP A 35 -11.75 -2.94 -6.57
CA ASP A 35 -11.44 -3.81 -5.43
C ASP A 35 -12.37 -3.50 -4.25
N PHE A 36 -12.87 -4.54 -3.59
CA PHE A 36 -13.70 -4.39 -2.39
C PHE A 36 -12.92 -3.83 -1.19
N LEU A 37 -11.59 -3.78 -1.27
CA LEU A 37 -10.70 -3.21 -0.26
C LEU A 37 -10.30 -1.75 -0.52
N LEU A 38 -10.81 -1.11 -1.58
CA LEU A 38 -10.43 0.25 -1.98
C LEU A 38 -10.57 1.26 -0.83
N GLU A 39 -11.74 1.30 -0.19
CA GLU A 39 -12.00 2.27 0.89
C GLU A 39 -11.11 2.03 2.12
N ARG A 40 -10.73 0.77 2.40
CA ARG A 40 -9.76 0.47 3.46
C ARG A 40 -8.36 0.97 3.13
N ASN A 41 -7.95 0.88 1.85
CA ASN A 41 -6.65 1.37 1.40
C ASN A 41 -6.58 2.90 1.38
N ARG A 42 -7.65 3.57 0.95
CA ARG A 42 -7.79 5.03 1.07
C ARG A 42 -7.77 5.51 2.52
N GLY A 43 -8.43 4.77 3.42
CA GLY A 43 -8.38 5.04 4.85
C GLY A 43 -6.95 4.95 5.42
N LEU A 44 -6.17 3.97 4.97
CA LEU A 44 -4.75 3.85 5.33
C LEU A 44 -3.94 5.03 4.78
N ASP A 45 -4.06 5.36 3.50
CA ASP A 45 -3.38 6.50 2.87
C ASP A 45 -3.63 7.82 3.62
N LYS A 46 -4.90 8.07 3.97
CA LYS A 46 -5.29 9.23 4.77
C LYS A 46 -4.64 9.21 6.16
N LEU A 47 -4.70 8.09 6.87
CA LEU A 47 -4.09 7.94 8.20
C LEU A 47 -2.58 8.16 8.16
N LEU A 48 -1.89 7.59 7.17
CA LEU A 48 -0.44 7.74 6.99
C LEU A 48 -0.07 9.20 6.68
N THR A 49 -0.86 9.86 5.83
CA THR A 49 -0.71 11.28 5.49
C THR A 49 -0.89 12.17 6.71
N GLU A 50 -1.96 11.97 7.49
CA GLU A 50 -2.22 12.72 8.72
C GLU A 50 -1.10 12.56 9.76
N ARG A 51 -0.49 11.37 9.81
CA ARG A 51 0.64 11.07 10.71
C ARG A 51 2.01 11.46 10.14
N ASN A 52 2.05 12.13 8.98
CA ASN A 52 3.29 12.50 8.28
C ASN A 52 4.24 11.32 8.02
N VAL A 53 3.69 10.12 7.82
CA VAL A 53 4.47 8.92 7.49
C VAL A 53 4.74 8.93 5.99
N LYS A 54 6.02 8.84 5.59
CA LYS A 54 6.39 8.75 4.17
C LYS A 54 5.91 7.43 3.57
N HIS A 55 5.06 7.51 2.56
CA HIS A 55 4.54 6.36 1.84
C HIS A 55 4.21 6.73 0.38
N VAL A 56 3.98 5.70 -0.43
CA VAL A 56 3.51 5.80 -1.80
C VAL A 56 2.25 4.95 -1.94
N TYR A 57 1.15 5.58 -2.34
CA TYR A 57 -0.10 4.91 -2.65
C TYR A 57 -0.43 5.02 -4.15
N ARG A 58 -0.89 3.92 -4.74
CA ARG A 58 -1.31 3.86 -6.15
C ARG A 58 -2.69 3.23 -6.30
N GLU A 59 -3.52 3.88 -7.12
CA GLU A 59 -4.79 3.31 -7.57
C GLU A 59 -4.71 2.99 -9.05
N THR A 60 -5.24 1.82 -9.45
CA THR A 60 -5.36 1.45 -10.86
C THR A 60 -6.74 0.91 -11.18
N GLU A 61 -7.02 0.73 -12.47
CA GLU A 61 -8.16 -0.08 -12.87
C GLU A 61 -7.93 -1.56 -12.54
N GLY A 62 -9.02 -2.21 -12.16
CA GLY A 62 -9.16 -3.65 -11.99
C GLY A 62 -9.76 -4.06 -10.64
N PRO A 63 -10.34 -5.26 -10.58
CA PRO A 63 -10.83 -5.87 -9.34
C PRO A 63 -9.68 -6.58 -8.58
N HIS A 64 -10.02 -7.21 -7.47
CA HIS A 64 -9.10 -7.97 -6.61
C HIS A 64 -8.56 -9.25 -7.30
N THR A 65 -7.59 -9.09 -8.21
CA THR A 65 -7.12 -10.17 -9.09
C THR A 65 -5.61 -10.12 -9.32
N TYR A 66 -5.04 -11.30 -9.58
CA TYR A 66 -3.60 -11.46 -9.86
C TYR A 66 -3.10 -10.64 -11.05
N SER A 67 -3.93 -10.42 -12.07
CA SER A 67 -3.56 -9.60 -13.23
C SER A 67 -3.22 -8.16 -12.86
N VAL A 68 -3.93 -7.60 -11.88
CA VAL A 68 -3.66 -6.26 -11.33
C VAL A 68 -2.38 -6.27 -10.50
N TRP A 69 -2.22 -7.27 -9.62
CA TRP A 69 -1.03 -7.36 -8.75
C TRP A 69 0.28 -7.56 -9.52
N ARG A 70 0.26 -8.21 -10.69
CA ARG A 70 1.45 -8.30 -11.56
C ARG A 70 1.94 -6.94 -12.01
N GLN A 71 1.04 -6.00 -12.28
CA GLN A 71 1.40 -4.64 -12.66
C GLN A 71 2.08 -3.93 -11.48
N TYR A 72 1.50 -4.05 -10.29
CA TYR A 72 2.07 -3.48 -9.07
C TYR A 72 3.44 -4.04 -8.74
N LEU A 73 3.64 -5.34 -8.93
CA LEU A 73 4.95 -5.97 -8.75
C LEU A 73 5.99 -5.38 -9.71
N ALA A 74 5.62 -5.19 -10.99
CA ALA A 74 6.51 -4.60 -11.99
C ALA A 74 6.87 -3.13 -11.67
N GLU A 75 5.97 -2.37 -11.03
CA GLU A 75 6.24 -1.01 -10.56
C GLU A 75 7.08 -0.98 -9.27
N PHE A 76 6.82 -1.90 -8.35
CA PHE A 76 7.45 -1.91 -7.02
C PHE A 76 8.88 -2.43 -7.05
N VAL A 77 9.17 -3.50 -7.80
CA VAL A 77 10.49 -4.16 -7.81
C VAL A 77 11.64 -3.20 -8.18
N PRO A 78 11.53 -2.33 -9.21
CA PRO A 78 12.58 -1.37 -9.54
C PRO A 78 12.88 -0.33 -8.44
N LEU A 79 11.99 -0.15 -7.46
CA LEU A 79 12.18 0.77 -6.35
C LEU A 79 12.98 0.14 -5.19
N LEU A 80 13.13 -1.19 -5.19
CA LEU A 80 13.86 -1.92 -4.15
C LEU A 80 15.37 -1.68 -4.27
N PHE A 81 16.05 -1.58 -3.13
CA PHE A 81 17.51 -1.48 -3.01
C PHE A 81 18.16 -0.26 -3.68
N ARG A 82 17.36 0.77 -3.98
CA ARG A 82 17.85 2.11 -4.24
C ARG A 82 18.25 2.81 -2.93
#